data_AF-A0A9W9Z5C6-F1
#
_entry.id   AF-A0A9W9Z5C6-F1
#
_cell.length_a   1.000
_cell.length_b   1.000
_cell.length_c   1.000
_cell.angle_alpha   90.00
_cell.angle_beta   90.00
_cell.angle_gamma   90.00
#
_symmetry.space_group_name_H-M   'P 1'
#
loop_
_entity.id
_entity.type
_entity.pdbx_description
1 polymer ?
#
loop_
_entity_poly.entity_id
_entity_poly.type
_entity_poly.pdbx_seq_one_letter_code
_entity_poly.pdbx_strand_id
1 'polypeptide(L)'
;MLEEILLSYHGITSNVNSRVLCSEPSPEGHWSKNFAALSVHRRKDWVVTVKGFNKFVWDFEGSTKTGKPENAYGIFASHGAMLIANSEEALKAHDVKHGWDWKRIPGATTMSLTLLQTRLKTARHFSPLSSAGGVTYQGPEMLSSGVFGMDFHQPKYQFFDKNHPHPNIKLHFKKSVFFYQNVLVCLGSNIRIENGPGIKAQNNAFSRQAVDGARKDSSSPSFPGLKPPSGRKGYISLVDTKGNSYYIPGSSASSLKVHFQNQDSKTPAAKPSSGIYATAWLEHSSPIGNYEYAVFVQTPSYLQTADWNRLINHPTDKLYQVLQKDDEAHVVQFEFAPERDSAIDPLFGYVIFQSTTTLPSGGLIQKVNKRCRIMVEENANELYLSISYPDLNFPADGSKVLKTSNDVKKRELFEMESDEIQVKVTLRNHVNKLLPVLPKVHGSPVGYVPTVRVESSASSPPNKGNKIIFANLKNGFSVEIKLNK
;
A
#
# COMPACT_ATOMS: atom_id res chain seq x y z
N MET A 1 31.44 27.08 35.48
CA MET A 1 30.25 26.23 35.25
C MET A 1 29.42 26.65 34.03
N LEU A 2 29.31 27.95 33.69
CA LEU A 2 28.75 28.40 32.39
C LEU A 2 29.79 28.44 31.25
N GLU A 3 31.09 28.49 31.55
CA GLU A 3 32.17 28.43 30.53
C GLU A 3 32.48 27.00 30.03
N GLU A 4 32.26 25.95 30.84
CA GLU A 4 32.43 24.56 30.39
C GLU A 4 31.33 24.09 29.42
N ILE A 5 30.15 24.71 29.48
CA ILE A 5 29.06 24.43 28.52
C ILE A 5 29.34 25.09 27.16
N LEU A 6 30.03 26.24 27.12
CA LEU A 6 30.41 26.91 25.86
C LEU A 6 31.59 26.22 25.14
N LEU A 7 32.50 25.59 25.88
CA LEU A 7 33.62 24.81 25.31
C LEU A 7 33.16 23.48 24.68
N SER A 8 32.11 22.84 25.21
CA SER A 8 31.52 21.65 24.57
C SER A 8 30.77 21.95 23.27
N TYR A 9 30.27 23.17 23.08
CA TYR A 9 29.65 23.60 21.81
C TYR A 9 30.68 23.97 20.72
N HIS A 10 31.87 24.45 21.10
CA HIS A 10 32.97 24.74 20.16
C HIS A 10 33.81 23.48 19.80
N GLY A 11 33.82 22.44 20.65
CA GLY A 11 34.46 21.16 20.36
C GLY A 11 33.69 20.27 19.37
N ILE A 12 32.38 20.47 19.23
CA ILE A 12 31.54 19.72 18.29
C ILE A 12 31.55 20.39 16.90
N THR A 13 31.66 21.71 16.82
CA THR A 13 31.75 22.41 15.52
C THR A 13 33.16 22.40 14.91
N SER A 14 34.21 22.20 15.71
CA SER A 14 35.60 22.10 15.20
C SER A 14 35.99 20.70 14.70
N ASN A 15 35.32 19.62 15.15
CA ASN A 15 35.57 18.26 14.67
C ASN A 15 34.70 17.83 13.47
N VAL A 16 33.77 18.66 13.03
CA VAL A 16 33.01 18.43 11.78
C VAL A 16 33.77 18.94 10.55
N ASN A 17 34.80 19.79 10.73
CA ASN A 17 35.61 20.31 9.63
C ASN A 17 36.85 19.46 9.29
N SER A 18 37.10 18.35 9.98
CA SER A 18 38.22 17.43 9.68
C SER A 18 37.76 16.09 9.05
N ARG A 19 36.47 15.92 8.81
CA ARG A 19 35.91 14.85 7.97
C ARG A 19 34.99 15.51 6.95
N VAL A 20 35.27 15.32 5.66
CA VAL A 20 34.34 15.73 4.61
C VAL A 20 33.04 14.93 4.79
N LEU A 21 32.07 15.50 5.49
CA LEU A 21 30.73 14.94 5.61
C LEU A 21 29.99 15.29 4.32
N CYS A 22 29.95 14.36 3.38
CA CYS A 22 29.06 14.46 2.23
C CYS A 22 27.61 14.28 2.68
N SER A 23 26.67 15.00 2.06
CA SER A 23 25.25 14.67 2.18
C SER A 23 25.04 13.20 1.83
N GLU A 24 24.26 12.49 2.64
CA GLU A 24 23.84 11.14 2.26
C GLU A 24 23.04 11.21 0.94
N PRO A 25 23.22 10.24 0.04
CA PRO A 25 22.35 10.12 -1.11
C PRO A 25 20.92 9.79 -0.65
N SER A 26 19.94 10.14 -1.48
CA SER A 26 18.54 9.84 -1.19
C SER A 26 18.35 8.32 -0.98
N PRO A 27 17.66 7.88 0.09
CA PRO A 27 17.56 6.47 0.41
C PRO A 27 16.76 5.71 -0.65
N GLU A 28 17.16 4.47 -0.91
CA GLU A 28 16.50 3.59 -1.88
C GLU A 28 16.01 2.31 -1.21
N GLY A 29 14.83 1.84 -1.63
CA GLY A 29 14.30 0.56 -1.20
C GLY A 29 12.82 0.58 -0.84
N HIS A 30 12.40 -0.44 -0.10
CA HIS A 30 11.04 -0.59 0.41
C HIS A 30 11.01 -0.81 1.93
N TRP A 31 10.17 -0.07 2.63
CA TRP A 31 9.97 -0.22 4.07
C TRP A 31 8.51 -0.44 4.42
N SER A 32 8.22 -1.61 4.96
CA SER A 32 6.95 -1.88 5.63
C SER A 32 7.02 -1.47 7.10
N LYS A 33 6.30 -0.41 7.46
CA LYS A 33 6.17 0.14 8.82
C LYS A 33 4.82 -0.26 9.41
N ASN A 34 4.69 -1.53 9.80
CA ASN A 34 3.40 -2.12 10.19
C ASN A 34 2.81 -1.54 11.49
N PHE A 35 3.64 -1.01 12.40
CA PHE A 35 3.17 -0.21 13.55
C PHE A 35 2.45 1.09 13.15
N ALA A 36 2.60 1.53 11.90
CA ALA A 36 1.91 2.68 11.33
C ALA A 36 0.95 2.28 10.19
N ALA A 37 0.76 0.98 9.93
CA ALA A 37 0.05 0.47 8.76
C ALA A 37 0.46 1.20 7.45
N LEU A 38 1.77 1.40 7.27
CA LEU A 38 2.37 2.21 6.22
C LEU A 38 3.40 1.40 5.43
N SER A 39 3.33 1.47 4.10
CA SER A 39 4.42 1.05 3.23
C SER A 39 5.04 2.27 2.56
N VAL A 40 6.36 2.32 2.50
CA VAL A 40 7.14 3.37 1.84
C VAL A 40 8.03 2.72 0.80
N HIS A 41 7.87 3.13 -0.45
CA HIS A 41 8.66 2.64 -1.58
C HIS A 41 9.37 3.81 -2.22
N ARG A 42 10.70 3.84 -2.15
CA ARG A 42 11.50 4.97 -2.58
C ARG A 42 12.57 4.55 -3.57
N ARG A 43 12.81 5.38 -4.58
CA ARG A 43 13.98 5.29 -5.44
C ARG A 43 14.48 6.70 -5.64
N LYS A 44 15.72 6.95 -5.23
CA LYS A 44 16.39 8.25 -5.34
C LYS A 44 15.46 9.39 -4.88
N ASP A 45 15.02 10.21 -5.83
CA ASP A 45 14.28 11.46 -5.67
C ASP A 45 12.76 11.29 -5.55
N TRP A 46 12.19 10.08 -5.75
CA TRP A 46 10.75 9.87 -5.68
C TRP A 46 10.35 8.83 -4.64
N VAL A 47 9.15 9.00 -4.08
CA VAL A 47 8.57 8.06 -3.12
C VAL A 47 7.10 7.81 -3.40
N VAL A 48 6.69 6.59 -3.11
CA VAL A 48 5.30 6.18 -3.03
C VAL A 48 5.03 5.74 -1.60
N THR A 49 3.98 6.29 -0.99
CA THR A 49 3.52 5.86 0.34
C THR A 49 2.13 5.27 0.23
N VAL A 50 1.89 4.14 0.92
CA VAL A 50 0.56 3.56 1.05
C VAL A 50 0.19 3.47 2.52
N LYS A 51 -0.88 4.18 2.91
CA LYS A 51 -1.35 4.26 4.30
C LYS A 51 -2.71 3.58 4.46
N GLY A 52 -2.74 2.56 5.30
CA GLY A 52 -3.95 1.96 5.84
C GLY A 52 -4.18 2.33 7.31
N PHE A 53 -5.12 1.63 7.93
CA PHE A 53 -5.28 1.60 9.37
C PHE A 53 -5.89 0.26 9.78
N ASN A 54 -5.79 -0.08 11.05
CA ASN A 54 -6.23 -1.36 11.58
C ASN A 54 -6.82 -1.18 12.97
N LYS A 55 -6.92 -2.25 13.75
CA LYS A 55 -7.47 -2.17 15.11
C LYS A 55 -6.58 -1.40 16.10
N PHE A 56 -5.29 -1.21 15.79
CA PHE A 56 -4.31 -0.53 16.66
C PHE A 56 -3.79 0.80 16.13
N VAL A 57 -3.89 1.02 14.81
CA VAL A 57 -3.54 2.27 14.13
C VAL A 57 -4.83 2.96 13.73
N TRP A 58 -4.97 4.25 14.04
CA TRP A 58 -6.19 5.01 13.71
C TRP A 58 -6.21 5.52 12.26
N ASP A 59 -7.40 5.82 11.76
CA ASP A 59 -7.66 6.31 10.40
C ASP A 59 -7.15 7.73 10.14
N PHE A 60 -7.51 8.70 10.97
CA PHE A 60 -7.04 10.08 10.89
C PHE A 60 -7.14 10.78 12.25
N GLU A 61 -6.35 11.84 12.43
CA GLU A 61 -6.48 12.76 13.56
C GLU A 61 -7.01 14.11 13.08
N GLY A 62 -7.85 14.75 13.88
CA GLY A 62 -8.43 16.05 13.56
C GLY A 62 -9.32 16.59 14.67
N SER A 63 -9.68 17.87 14.55
CA SER A 63 -10.68 18.55 15.36
C SER A 63 -11.92 18.80 14.52
N THR A 64 -13.03 18.21 14.95
CA THR A 64 -14.36 18.37 14.35
C THR A 64 -15.18 19.46 15.06
N LYS A 65 -14.61 20.10 16.09
CA LYS A 65 -15.25 21.12 16.92
C LYS A 65 -15.60 22.36 16.11
N THR A 66 -16.78 22.92 16.35
CA THR A 66 -17.20 24.20 15.78
C THR A 66 -16.23 25.32 16.22
N GLY A 67 -15.77 26.13 15.27
CA GLY A 67 -14.91 27.30 15.53
C GLY A 67 -13.40 27.05 15.42
N LYS A 68 -12.92 25.83 15.65
CA LYS A 68 -11.50 25.44 15.47
C LYS A 68 -11.36 24.08 14.77
N PRO A 69 -11.85 23.95 13.52
CA PRO A 69 -11.72 22.72 12.76
C PRO A 69 -10.27 22.50 12.33
N GLU A 70 -9.79 21.26 12.46
CA GLU A 70 -8.48 20.82 11.97
C GLU A 70 -8.66 19.46 11.31
N ASN A 71 -8.16 19.30 10.08
CA ASN A 71 -8.36 18.09 9.28
C ASN A 71 -9.85 17.62 9.25
N ALA A 72 -10.77 18.57 9.07
CA ALA A 72 -12.21 18.33 9.23
C ALA A 72 -12.81 17.31 8.25
N TYR A 73 -12.10 17.00 7.15
CA TYR A 73 -12.54 16.11 6.08
C TYR A 73 -11.59 14.91 5.88
N GLY A 74 -10.76 14.59 6.87
CA GLY A 74 -9.72 13.55 6.79
C GLY A 74 -10.19 12.09 6.78
N ILE A 75 -11.51 11.83 6.75
CA ILE A 75 -12.10 10.48 6.91
C ILE A 75 -11.47 9.40 6.01
N PHE A 76 -11.08 9.75 4.78
CA PHE A 76 -10.53 8.81 3.80
C PHE A 76 -8.99 8.76 3.75
N ALA A 77 -8.29 9.49 4.62
CA ALA A 77 -6.83 9.64 4.58
C ALA A 77 -6.06 8.32 4.73
N SER A 78 -6.63 7.34 5.43
CA SER A 78 -6.04 6.01 5.60
C SER A 78 -6.90 4.89 5.01
N HIS A 79 -7.82 5.17 4.10
CA HIS A 79 -8.61 4.14 3.39
C HIS A 79 -7.78 3.47 2.28
N GLY A 80 -6.51 3.20 2.59
CA GLY A 80 -5.51 2.69 1.67
C GLY A 80 -4.97 3.76 0.71
N ALA A 81 -4.92 5.02 1.14
CA ALA A 81 -4.38 6.11 0.33
C ALA A 81 -2.99 5.78 -0.19
N MET A 82 -2.74 6.04 -1.47
CA MET A 82 -1.47 5.88 -2.17
C MET A 82 -1.02 7.22 -2.72
N LEU A 83 0.01 7.79 -2.13
CA LEU A 83 0.53 9.10 -2.51
C LEU A 83 1.87 8.93 -3.21
N ILE A 84 2.03 9.61 -4.36
CA ILE A 84 3.23 9.59 -5.18
C ILE A 84 3.80 11.01 -5.15
N ALA A 85 5.06 11.14 -4.72
CA ALA A 85 5.84 12.35 -4.85
C ALA A 85 6.97 12.08 -5.85
N ASN A 86 6.96 12.80 -6.97
CA ASN A 86 7.85 12.58 -8.12
C ASN A 86 9.21 13.31 -8.03
N SER A 87 9.46 14.04 -6.92
CA SER A 87 10.73 14.72 -6.65
C SER A 87 10.88 14.97 -5.13
N GLU A 88 12.08 15.36 -4.69
CA GLU A 88 12.36 15.74 -3.30
C GLU A 88 11.49 16.92 -2.83
N GLU A 89 11.21 17.89 -3.70
CA GLU A 89 10.34 19.03 -3.38
C GLU A 89 8.91 18.57 -3.14
N ALA A 90 8.42 17.61 -3.92
CA ALA A 90 7.08 17.06 -3.78
C ALA A 90 6.89 16.26 -2.47
N LEU A 91 7.97 15.86 -1.79
CA LEU A 91 7.90 15.20 -0.48
C LEU A 91 7.46 16.12 0.64
N LYS A 92 7.71 17.43 0.51
CA LYS A 92 7.53 18.38 1.62
C LYS A 92 6.07 18.47 2.06
N ALA A 93 5.15 18.59 1.10
CA ALA A 93 3.72 18.59 1.36
C ALA A 93 2.92 18.40 0.06
N HIS A 94 1.80 17.67 0.14
CA HIS A 94 0.75 17.77 -0.86
C HIS A 94 -0.01 19.08 -0.68
N ASP A 95 -0.31 19.76 -1.79
CA ASP A 95 -1.19 20.93 -1.76
C ASP A 95 -2.64 20.51 -1.49
N VAL A 96 -3.07 20.74 -0.25
CA VAL A 96 -4.45 20.51 0.21
C VAL A 96 -5.20 21.83 0.44
N LYS A 97 -4.63 22.96 0.04
CA LYS A 97 -5.19 24.31 0.29
C LYS A 97 -5.97 24.84 -0.90
N HIS A 98 -5.68 24.40 -2.12
CA HIS A 98 -6.29 24.92 -3.34
C HIS A 98 -7.17 23.88 -4.04
N GLY A 99 -8.44 23.72 -3.62
CA GLY A 99 -9.43 22.89 -4.33
C GLY A 99 -9.30 21.38 -4.17
N TRP A 100 -8.52 20.90 -3.19
CA TRP A 100 -8.30 19.48 -2.94
C TRP A 100 -9.59 18.72 -2.67
N ASP A 101 -9.89 17.67 -3.45
CA ASP A 101 -11.07 16.83 -3.25
C ASP A 101 -10.80 15.78 -2.17
N TRP A 102 -11.20 16.08 -0.93
CA TRP A 102 -11.09 15.18 0.24
C TRP A 102 -11.79 13.83 0.07
N LYS A 103 -12.68 13.70 -0.93
CA LYS A 103 -13.41 12.46 -1.23
C LYS A 103 -12.67 11.56 -2.20
N ARG A 104 -11.66 12.11 -2.89
CA ARG A 104 -10.88 11.43 -3.93
C ARG A 104 -9.39 11.44 -3.61
N ILE A 105 -9.06 11.02 -2.39
CA ILE A 105 -7.67 10.82 -1.96
C ILE A 105 -7.04 9.75 -2.87
N PRO A 106 -5.91 10.04 -3.55
CA PRO A 106 -5.26 9.08 -4.45
C PRO A 106 -5.02 7.72 -3.77
N GLY A 107 -5.25 6.63 -4.50
CA GLY A 107 -5.20 5.24 -4.06
C GLY A 107 -6.34 4.76 -3.16
N ALA A 108 -7.04 5.66 -2.47
CA ALA A 108 -8.04 5.29 -1.49
C ALA A 108 -9.32 4.76 -2.15
N THR A 109 -9.97 3.79 -1.51
CA THR A 109 -11.34 3.40 -1.83
C THR A 109 -12.30 4.19 -0.95
N THR A 110 -13.18 4.97 -1.56
CA THR A 110 -14.10 5.91 -0.90
C THR A 110 -15.54 5.69 -1.38
N MET A 111 -16.44 6.58 -0.98
CA MET A 111 -17.87 6.54 -1.33
C MET A 111 -18.26 7.84 -2.04
N SER A 112 -19.23 7.77 -2.95
CA SER A 112 -19.77 8.91 -3.70
C SER A 112 -20.65 9.86 -2.86
N LEU A 113 -20.21 10.19 -1.65
CA LEU A 113 -20.86 11.14 -0.74
C LEU A 113 -20.57 12.59 -1.17
N THR A 114 -21.34 13.55 -0.68
CA THR A 114 -20.97 14.97 -0.75
C THR A 114 -19.93 15.33 0.31
N LEU A 115 -19.20 16.44 0.15
CA LEU A 115 -18.16 16.83 1.11
C LEU A 115 -18.73 17.11 2.51
N LEU A 116 -19.98 17.57 2.60
CA LEU A 116 -20.66 17.77 3.88
C LEU A 116 -21.02 16.43 4.54
N GLN A 117 -21.45 15.45 3.75
CA GLN A 117 -21.78 14.10 4.22
C GLN A 117 -20.57 13.35 4.77
N THR A 118 -19.35 13.70 4.37
CA THR A 118 -18.13 13.02 4.85
C THR A 118 -17.64 13.50 6.23
N ARG A 119 -18.23 14.55 6.83
CA ARG A 119 -17.79 15.07 8.13
C ARG A 119 -18.21 14.14 9.26
N LEU A 120 -17.28 13.87 10.18
CA LEU A 120 -17.52 13.11 11.40
C LEU A 120 -17.61 14.00 12.64
N LYS A 121 -18.24 13.49 13.70
CA LYS A 121 -18.28 14.13 15.02
C LYS A 121 -16.99 13.98 15.81
N THR A 122 -16.25 12.90 15.58
CA THR A 122 -14.98 12.58 16.26
C THR A 122 -13.94 12.15 15.22
N ALA A 123 -12.66 12.15 15.61
CA ALA A 123 -11.57 11.57 14.84
C ALA A 123 -10.97 10.37 15.60
N ARG A 124 -9.94 9.73 15.02
CA ARG A 124 -9.23 8.56 15.56
C ARG A 124 -10.11 7.33 15.71
N HIS A 125 -10.63 6.82 14.60
CA HIS A 125 -11.34 5.55 14.58
C HIS A 125 -10.37 4.41 14.21
N PHE A 126 -10.67 3.23 14.74
CA PHE A 126 -9.89 2.01 14.53
C PHE A 126 -10.75 1.00 13.78
N SER A 127 -10.14 0.28 12.84
CA SER A 127 -10.84 -0.78 12.10
C SER A 127 -11.22 -1.91 13.06
N PRO A 128 -12.38 -2.56 12.91
CA PRO A 128 -12.67 -3.78 13.66
C PRO A 128 -11.76 -4.96 13.23
N LEU A 129 -11.07 -4.86 12.09
CA LEU A 129 -10.12 -5.85 11.61
C LEU A 129 -8.67 -5.41 11.82
N SER A 130 -7.77 -6.36 12.04
CA SER A 130 -6.34 -6.10 12.23
C SER A 130 -5.50 -6.19 10.96
N SER A 131 -6.05 -6.64 9.82
CA SER A 131 -5.26 -6.87 8.61
C SER A 131 -5.06 -5.58 7.83
N ALA A 132 -4.01 -4.81 8.15
CA ALA A 132 -3.49 -3.74 7.29
C ALA A 132 -1.99 -3.58 7.50
N GLY A 133 -1.21 -3.61 6.42
CA GLY A 133 0.24 -3.48 6.43
C GLY A 133 0.89 -4.27 5.30
N GLY A 134 2.22 -4.34 5.32
CA GLY A 134 3.02 -4.87 4.21
C GLY A 134 4.16 -5.80 4.61
N VAL A 135 4.92 -6.24 3.61
CA VAL A 135 6.20 -6.95 3.75
C VAL A 135 7.25 -6.25 2.90
N THR A 136 8.47 -6.15 3.42
CA THR A 136 9.67 -5.78 2.65
C THR A 136 10.34 -7.05 2.11
N TYR A 137 10.76 -7.03 0.85
CA TYR A 137 11.51 -8.08 0.16
C TYR A 137 12.91 -7.58 -0.19
N GLN A 138 13.95 -8.32 0.19
CA GLN A 138 15.36 -8.00 -0.02
C GLN A 138 15.80 -6.64 0.57
N GLY A 139 15.10 -6.13 1.58
CA GLY A 139 15.60 -4.96 2.33
C GLY A 139 16.82 -5.30 3.20
N PRO A 140 17.79 -4.39 3.41
CA PRO A 140 17.81 -2.99 3.04
C PRO A 140 18.47 -2.74 1.66
N GLU A 141 18.47 -3.71 0.75
CA GLU A 141 19.15 -3.56 -0.54
C GLU A 141 18.51 -2.44 -1.38
N MET A 142 19.37 -1.80 -2.17
CA MET A 142 18.93 -0.94 -3.26
C MET A 142 17.95 -1.72 -4.14
N LEU A 143 16.88 -1.08 -4.58
CA LEU A 143 15.81 -1.70 -5.36
C LEU A 143 14.94 -2.75 -4.65
N SER A 144 15.05 -2.91 -3.33
CA SER A 144 14.13 -3.75 -2.54
C SER A 144 12.66 -3.46 -2.86
N SER A 145 11.87 -4.52 -2.89
CA SER A 145 10.46 -4.53 -3.31
C SER A 145 9.55 -4.79 -2.11
N GLY A 146 8.24 -4.71 -2.32
CA GLY A 146 7.31 -4.98 -1.24
C GLY A 146 5.88 -5.17 -1.69
N VAL A 147 5.03 -5.55 -0.74
CA VAL A 147 3.58 -5.52 -0.93
C VAL A 147 2.90 -4.87 0.27
N PHE A 148 1.83 -4.15 0.02
CA PHE A 148 0.88 -3.68 1.03
C PHE A 148 -0.46 -4.40 0.82
N GLY A 149 -1.15 -4.75 1.90
CA GLY A 149 -2.51 -5.27 1.82
C GLY A 149 -3.36 -4.89 3.02
N MET A 150 -4.64 -4.62 2.79
CA MET A 150 -5.62 -4.34 3.83
C MET A 150 -6.96 -5.03 3.59
N ASP A 151 -7.55 -5.57 4.66
CA ASP A 151 -8.93 -6.01 4.73
C ASP A 151 -9.71 -4.98 5.54
N PHE A 152 -10.52 -4.18 4.84
CA PHE A 152 -11.17 -3.00 5.38
C PHE A 152 -12.64 -3.26 5.65
N HIS A 153 -13.01 -3.05 6.91
CA HIS A 153 -14.39 -2.93 7.35
C HIS A 153 -14.54 -1.55 7.98
N GLN A 154 -15.47 -0.74 7.46
CA GLN A 154 -15.68 0.59 8.00
C GLN A 154 -16.02 0.53 9.50
N PRO A 155 -15.31 1.28 10.36
CA PRO A 155 -15.68 1.39 11.75
C PRO A 155 -17.02 2.12 11.91
N LYS A 156 -17.58 2.09 13.12
CA LYS A 156 -18.79 2.85 13.42
C LYS A 156 -18.48 4.35 13.39
N TYR A 157 -18.85 4.98 12.29
CA TYR A 157 -18.75 6.43 12.14
C TYR A 157 -20.00 7.13 12.68
N GLN A 158 -19.78 8.26 13.34
CA GLN A 158 -20.84 9.18 13.73
C GLN A 158 -20.72 10.42 12.86
N PHE A 159 -21.55 10.52 11.83
CA PHE A 159 -21.57 11.67 10.94
C PHE A 159 -21.99 12.94 11.70
N PHE A 160 -21.39 14.07 11.32
CA PHE A 160 -21.60 15.36 11.96
C PHE A 160 -23.03 15.87 11.75
N ASP A 161 -23.54 15.72 10.53
CA ASP A 161 -24.91 16.06 10.18
C ASP A 161 -25.91 15.11 10.85
N LYS A 162 -26.85 15.67 11.63
CA LYS A 162 -27.91 14.90 12.30
C LYS A 162 -28.93 14.34 11.32
N ASN A 163 -29.09 14.98 10.16
CA ASN A 163 -30.04 14.59 9.12
C ASN A 163 -29.33 13.85 7.97
N HIS A 164 -28.17 13.26 8.23
CA HIS A 164 -27.41 12.53 7.24
C HIS A 164 -28.30 11.44 6.60
N PRO A 165 -28.43 11.36 5.26
CA PRO A 165 -29.38 10.46 4.60
C PRO A 165 -29.03 8.97 4.75
N HIS A 166 -27.76 8.67 5.04
CA HIS A 166 -27.25 7.31 5.21
C HIS A 166 -26.42 7.17 6.49
N PRO A 167 -27.00 7.35 7.69
CA PRO A 167 -26.25 7.45 8.95
C PRO A 167 -25.56 6.13 9.35
N ASN A 168 -26.03 5.02 8.77
CA ASN A 168 -25.54 3.67 9.02
C ASN A 168 -24.79 3.05 7.82
N ILE A 169 -24.39 3.87 6.84
CA ILE A 169 -23.65 3.40 5.65
C ILE A 169 -22.35 2.71 6.08
N LYS A 170 -22.01 1.60 5.42
CA LYS A 170 -20.74 0.91 5.65
C LYS A 170 -20.08 0.56 4.33
N LEU A 171 -18.80 0.90 4.21
CA LEU A 171 -17.93 0.46 3.14
C LEU A 171 -17.10 -0.77 3.59
N HIS A 172 -16.98 -1.75 2.70
CA HIS A 172 -16.07 -2.89 2.85
C HIS A 172 -15.25 -3.04 1.58
N PHE A 173 -13.98 -3.41 1.71
CA PHE A 173 -13.12 -3.77 0.59
C PHE A 173 -11.87 -4.52 1.05
N LYS A 174 -11.31 -5.31 0.15
CA LYS A 174 -9.95 -5.84 0.24
C LYS A 174 -9.09 -5.12 -0.79
N LYS A 175 -7.91 -4.66 -0.40
CA LYS A 175 -7.00 -3.92 -1.27
C LYS A 175 -5.58 -4.40 -1.11
N SER A 176 -4.84 -4.41 -2.21
CA SER A 176 -3.39 -4.55 -2.20
C SER A 176 -2.68 -3.61 -3.18
N VAL A 177 -1.42 -3.32 -2.87
CA VAL A 177 -0.48 -2.63 -3.77
C VAL A 177 0.81 -3.44 -3.79
N PHE A 178 1.25 -3.83 -4.97
CA PHE A 178 2.52 -4.53 -5.19
C PHE A 178 3.52 -3.53 -5.75
N PHE A 179 4.71 -3.47 -5.16
CA PHE A 179 5.74 -2.50 -5.49
C PHE A 179 6.94 -3.22 -6.08
N TYR A 180 7.26 -2.94 -7.34
CA TYR A 180 8.41 -3.51 -8.02
C TYR A 180 9.08 -2.44 -8.88
N GLN A 181 10.30 -2.05 -8.53
CA GLN A 181 11.01 -0.94 -9.18
C GLN A 181 10.13 0.32 -9.29
N ASN A 182 9.85 0.82 -10.49
CA ASN A 182 8.97 1.95 -10.75
C ASN A 182 7.53 1.55 -11.14
N VAL A 183 7.15 0.28 -10.95
CA VAL A 183 5.83 -0.25 -11.24
C VAL A 183 5.06 -0.53 -9.95
N LEU A 184 3.82 -0.05 -9.91
CA LEU A 184 2.85 -0.31 -8.85
C LEU A 184 1.66 -1.05 -9.44
N VAL A 185 1.31 -2.22 -8.90
CA VAL A 185 0.09 -2.95 -9.29
C VAL A 185 -0.94 -2.81 -8.16
N CYS A 186 -2.10 -2.24 -8.47
CA CYS A 186 -3.14 -1.93 -7.50
C CYS A 186 -4.37 -2.80 -7.74
N LEU A 187 -4.69 -3.67 -6.77
CA LEU A 187 -5.81 -4.59 -6.85
C LEU A 187 -6.83 -4.33 -5.73
N GLY A 188 -8.10 -4.45 -6.06
CA GLY A 188 -9.20 -4.42 -5.10
C GLY A 188 -10.22 -5.50 -5.38
N SER A 189 -10.77 -6.11 -4.33
CA SER A 189 -11.83 -7.12 -4.37
C SER A 189 -12.82 -6.89 -3.21
N ASN A 190 -13.95 -7.61 -3.23
CA ASN A 190 -15.02 -7.51 -2.23
C ASN A 190 -15.47 -6.06 -1.91
N ILE A 191 -15.52 -5.19 -2.92
CA ILE A 191 -15.85 -3.78 -2.71
C ILE A 191 -17.37 -3.65 -2.65
N ARG A 192 -17.91 -3.28 -1.50
CA ARG A 192 -19.36 -3.21 -1.32
C ARG A 192 -19.78 -2.14 -0.32
N ILE A 193 -20.98 -1.61 -0.52
CA ILE A 193 -21.62 -0.65 0.36
C ILE A 193 -22.87 -1.29 0.96
N GLU A 194 -22.98 -1.26 2.28
CA GLU A 194 -24.22 -1.59 3.00
C GLU A 194 -24.92 -0.30 3.43
N ASN A 195 -26.26 -0.29 3.46
CA ASN A 195 -27.09 0.80 3.99
C ASN A 195 -26.85 2.19 3.34
N GLY A 196 -26.47 2.22 2.05
CA GLY A 196 -26.24 3.45 1.29
C GLY A 196 -26.88 3.39 -0.10
N PRO A 197 -28.22 3.27 -0.21
CA PRO A 197 -28.88 3.20 -1.52
C PRO A 197 -28.49 4.41 -2.40
N GLY A 198 -28.11 4.13 -3.64
CA GLY A 198 -27.66 5.15 -4.60
C GLY A 198 -26.22 5.64 -4.41
N ILE A 199 -25.56 5.30 -3.30
CA ILE A 199 -24.13 5.59 -3.10
C ILE A 199 -23.29 4.51 -3.77
N LYS A 200 -22.24 4.94 -4.47
CA LYS A 200 -21.30 4.08 -5.17
C LYS A 200 -19.94 4.08 -4.48
N ALA A 201 -19.29 2.93 -4.47
CA ALA A 201 -17.89 2.85 -4.05
C ALA A 201 -16.99 3.33 -5.19
N GLN A 202 -15.89 3.99 -4.85
CA GLN A 202 -14.97 4.60 -5.81
C GLN A 202 -13.53 4.29 -5.41
N ASN A 203 -12.70 3.76 -6.31
CA ASN A 203 -11.25 3.74 -6.10
C ASN A 203 -10.57 4.85 -6.90
N ASN A 204 -9.83 5.72 -6.20
CA ASN A 204 -9.29 6.94 -6.80
C ASN A 204 -7.88 6.68 -7.36
N ALA A 205 -7.74 6.45 -8.67
CA ALA A 205 -6.44 6.20 -9.28
C ALA A 205 -5.49 7.41 -9.11
N PHE A 206 -5.97 8.62 -9.44
CA PHE A 206 -5.25 9.86 -9.15
C PHE A 206 -6.17 11.08 -9.04
N SER A 207 -5.66 12.10 -8.36
CA SER A 207 -6.19 13.46 -8.31
C SER A 207 -4.99 14.41 -8.29
N ARG A 208 -4.87 15.26 -9.30
CA ARG A 208 -3.71 16.15 -9.50
C ARG A 208 -4.16 17.52 -9.97
N GLN A 209 -3.61 18.55 -9.34
CA GLN A 209 -3.83 19.93 -9.76
C GLN A 209 -3.26 20.13 -11.17
N ALA A 210 -3.97 20.94 -11.96
CA ALA A 210 -3.49 21.40 -13.25
C ALA A 210 -2.22 22.25 -13.06
N VAL A 211 -1.28 22.15 -14.00
CA VAL A 211 -0.12 23.03 -14.08
C VAL A 211 -0.47 24.21 -14.99
N ASP A 212 0.09 25.39 -14.73
CA ASP A 212 -0.11 26.56 -15.58
C ASP A 212 0.24 26.24 -17.05
N GLY A 213 -0.69 26.51 -17.97
CA GLY A 213 -0.58 26.16 -19.39
C GLY A 213 -1.38 24.93 -19.83
N ALA A 214 -1.98 24.16 -18.91
CA ALA A 214 -2.91 23.09 -19.25
C ALA A 214 -4.25 23.66 -19.77
N ARG A 215 -4.30 23.99 -21.06
CA ARG A 215 -5.52 24.49 -21.72
C ARG A 215 -6.49 23.33 -21.99
N LYS A 216 -7.78 23.61 -21.75
CA LYS A 216 -8.90 22.80 -22.22
C LYS A 216 -9.01 23.05 -23.73
N ASP A 217 -8.53 22.15 -24.57
CA ASP A 217 -8.69 22.32 -26.01
C ASP A 217 -10.19 22.23 -26.35
N SER A 218 -10.72 23.26 -27.02
CA SER A 218 -12.16 23.57 -27.09
C SER A 218 -12.96 22.72 -28.08
N SER A 219 -12.48 21.53 -28.44
CA SER A 219 -13.18 20.60 -29.32
C SER A 219 -13.16 19.13 -28.87
N SER A 220 -12.56 18.82 -27.71
CA SER A 220 -12.59 17.49 -27.07
C SER A 220 -12.20 17.64 -25.59
N PRO A 221 -12.78 16.88 -24.63
CA PRO A 221 -12.38 16.94 -23.21
C PRO A 221 -10.98 16.33 -22.95
N SER A 222 -10.04 16.50 -23.87
CA SER A 222 -8.68 15.98 -23.76
C SER A 222 -7.77 17.02 -23.10
N PHE A 223 -7.37 16.71 -21.87
CA PHE A 223 -6.14 17.21 -21.27
C PHE A 223 -4.94 16.75 -22.13
N PRO A 224 -3.82 17.50 -22.21
CA PRO A 224 -2.59 16.98 -22.80
C PRO A 224 -2.14 15.72 -22.03
N GLY A 225 -2.39 14.53 -22.60
CA GLY A 225 -2.09 13.24 -21.95
C GLY A 225 -3.29 12.35 -21.61
N LEU A 226 -4.53 12.87 -21.67
CA LEU A 226 -5.73 12.04 -21.71
C LEU A 226 -5.98 11.64 -23.16
N LYS A 227 -5.29 10.59 -23.62
CA LYS A 227 -5.65 9.94 -24.89
C LYS A 227 -6.87 9.06 -24.62
N PRO A 228 -8.09 9.41 -25.07
CA PRO A 228 -9.17 8.43 -25.13
C PRO A 228 -8.68 7.22 -25.93
N PRO A 229 -9.22 6.02 -25.64
CA PRO A 229 -8.69 4.77 -26.18
C PRO A 229 -8.46 4.89 -27.70
N SER A 230 -7.22 4.77 -28.13
CA SER A 230 -6.94 4.36 -29.50
C SER A 230 -7.52 2.96 -29.60
N GLY A 231 -8.64 2.83 -30.32
CA GLY A 231 -9.41 1.59 -30.42
C GLY A 231 -8.51 0.38 -30.70
N ARG A 232 -8.92 -0.77 -30.12
CA ARG A 232 -8.36 -2.14 -30.27
C ARG A 232 -7.30 -2.64 -29.28
N LYS A 233 -6.80 -1.85 -28.31
CA LYS A 233 -5.71 -2.33 -27.44
C LYS A 233 -6.11 -3.21 -26.24
N GLY A 234 -7.39 -3.37 -25.90
CA GLY A 234 -7.79 -4.22 -24.74
C GLY A 234 -7.51 -3.62 -23.35
N TYR A 235 -7.00 -2.38 -23.28
CA TYR A 235 -6.80 -1.57 -22.08
C TYR A 235 -6.96 -0.08 -22.37
N ILE A 236 -7.08 0.73 -21.31
CA ILE A 236 -6.99 2.20 -21.34
C ILE A 236 -5.69 2.62 -20.67
N SER A 237 -5.01 3.62 -21.22
CA SER A 237 -3.88 4.27 -20.54
C SER A 237 -4.12 5.75 -20.35
N LEU A 238 -3.74 6.27 -19.18
CA LEU A 238 -3.84 7.68 -18.81
C LEU A 238 -2.46 8.16 -18.36
N VAL A 239 -2.17 9.45 -18.52
CA VAL A 239 -0.97 10.08 -17.95
C VAL A 239 -1.41 11.25 -17.08
N ASP A 240 -0.92 11.33 -15.85
CA ASP A 240 -1.23 12.45 -14.94
C ASP A 240 -0.37 13.69 -15.22
N THR A 241 -0.64 14.79 -14.51
CA THR A 241 0.07 16.07 -14.71
C THR A 241 1.54 16.05 -14.27
N LYS A 242 2.01 14.93 -13.70
CA LYS A 242 3.40 14.67 -13.30
C LYS A 242 4.06 13.61 -14.17
N GLY A 243 3.38 13.15 -15.23
CA GLY A 243 3.90 12.18 -16.18
C GLY A 243 3.73 10.72 -15.75
N ASN A 244 3.15 10.43 -14.57
CA ASN A 244 2.90 9.05 -14.15
C ASN A 244 1.92 8.41 -15.13
N SER A 245 2.29 7.25 -15.67
CA SER A 245 1.46 6.53 -16.62
C SER A 245 0.63 5.49 -15.88
N TYR A 246 -0.64 5.39 -16.23
CA TYR A 246 -1.61 4.48 -15.64
C TYR A 246 -2.07 3.49 -16.70
N TYR A 247 -2.16 2.22 -16.33
CA TYR A 247 -2.74 1.15 -17.13
C TYR A 247 -4.02 0.66 -16.46
N ILE A 248 -5.12 0.64 -17.22
CA ILE A 248 -6.41 0.14 -16.78
C ILE A 248 -6.82 -0.99 -17.73
N PRO A 249 -6.76 -2.27 -17.32
CA PRO A 249 -7.15 -3.38 -18.18
C PRO A 249 -8.63 -3.27 -18.58
N GLY A 250 -9.00 -3.91 -19.69
CA GLY A 250 -10.38 -3.92 -20.18
C GLY A 250 -11.41 -4.35 -19.13
N SER A 251 -11.03 -5.23 -18.19
CA SER A 251 -11.87 -5.67 -17.08
C SER A 251 -12.26 -4.55 -16.10
N SER A 252 -11.48 -3.47 -16.00
CA SER A 252 -11.74 -2.31 -15.14
C SER A 252 -12.15 -1.06 -15.94
N ALA A 253 -12.01 -1.08 -17.27
CA ALA A 253 -12.24 0.06 -18.15
C ALA A 253 -13.65 0.65 -18.04
N SER A 254 -14.69 -0.20 -17.91
CA SER A 254 -16.08 0.26 -17.81
C SER A 254 -16.39 1.05 -16.53
N SER A 255 -15.59 0.84 -15.47
CA SER A 255 -15.72 1.57 -14.21
C SER A 255 -15.01 2.93 -14.24
N LEU A 256 -14.13 3.17 -15.23
CA LEU A 256 -13.31 4.36 -15.28
C LEU A 256 -14.14 5.63 -15.52
N LYS A 257 -13.89 6.62 -14.69
CA LYS A 257 -14.35 7.99 -14.81
C LYS A 257 -13.14 8.91 -14.78
N VAL A 258 -13.18 9.95 -15.61
CA VAL A 258 -12.16 10.98 -15.67
C VAL A 258 -12.87 12.32 -15.81
N HIS A 259 -12.39 13.34 -15.10
CA HIS A 259 -12.75 14.72 -15.39
C HIS A 259 -11.55 15.63 -15.28
N PHE A 260 -11.65 16.77 -15.97
CA PHE A 260 -10.74 17.90 -15.87
C PHE A 260 -11.57 19.16 -15.69
N GLN A 261 -11.61 19.68 -14.47
CA GLN A 261 -12.50 20.78 -14.13
C GLN A 261 -12.05 21.54 -12.89
N ASN A 262 -12.61 22.73 -12.69
CA ASN A 262 -12.52 23.42 -11.40
C ASN A 262 -13.28 22.60 -10.33
N GLN A 263 -12.62 22.38 -9.20
CA GLN A 263 -13.15 21.70 -8.03
C GLN A 263 -13.31 22.71 -6.90
N ASP A 264 -14.55 22.92 -6.46
CA ASP A 264 -14.82 23.66 -5.23
C ASP A 264 -14.77 22.72 -4.03
N SER A 265 -14.03 23.12 -3.00
CA SER A 265 -13.75 22.31 -1.83
C SER A 265 -13.55 23.17 -0.58
N LYS A 266 -12.89 22.60 0.42
CA LYS A 266 -12.51 23.25 1.67
C LYS A 266 -11.05 22.97 2.02
N THR A 267 -10.41 23.88 2.73
CA THR A 267 -9.10 23.65 3.37
C THR A 267 -9.24 22.72 4.59
N PRO A 268 -8.13 22.24 5.20
CA PRO A 268 -8.20 21.48 6.46
C PRO A 268 -8.93 22.20 7.60
N ALA A 269 -8.89 23.55 7.59
CA ALA A 269 -9.59 24.43 8.52
C ALA A 269 -11.04 24.78 8.08
N ALA A 270 -11.61 23.98 7.17
CA ALA A 270 -12.96 24.11 6.64
C ALA A 270 -13.29 25.48 5.98
N LYS A 271 -12.28 26.19 5.47
CA LYS A 271 -12.47 27.42 4.68
C LYS A 271 -12.71 27.09 3.20
N PRO A 272 -13.56 27.82 2.47
CA PRO A 272 -13.72 27.65 1.01
C PRO A 272 -12.36 27.61 0.29
N SER A 273 -12.23 26.72 -0.68
CA SER A 273 -11.09 26.70 -1.61
C SER A 273 -11.55 26.20 -2.98
N SER A 274 -10.79 26.53 -4.02
CA SER A 274 -11.03 26.05 -5.37
C SER A 274 -9.72 25.81 -6.11
N GLY A 275 -9.78 25.07 -7.21
CA GLY A 275 -8.62 24.79 -8.06
C GLY A 275 -9.00 23.86 -9.21
N ILE A 276 -8.25 23.93 -10.31
CA ILE A 276 -8.46 23.07 -11.47
C ILE A 276 -7.70 21.77 -11.28
N TYR A 277 -8.36 20.62 -11.44
CA TYR A 277 -7.76 19.30 -11.27
C TYR A 277 -8.07 18.38 -12.44
N ALA A 278 -7.12 17.49 -12.72
CA ALA A 278 -7.34 16.25 -13.45
C ALA A 278 -7.53 15.11 -12.42
N THR A 279 -8.66 14.42 -12.51
CA THR A 279 -9.01 13.37 -11.55
C THR A 279 -9.56 12.15 -12.27
N ALA A 280 -9.04 10.98 -11.91
CA ALA A 280 -9.48 9.70 -12.44
C ALA A 280 -9.80 8.72 -11.30
N TRP A 281 -10.94 8.04 -11.40
CA TRP A 281 -11.38 7.04 -10.43
C TRP A 281 -12.17 5.92 -11.11
N LEU A 282 -12.18 4.75 -10.47
CA LEU A 282 -12.97 3.60 -10.85
C LEU A 282 -14.23 3.58 -9.98
N GLU A 283 -15.39 3.80 -10.57
CA GLU A 283 -16.68 3.80 -9.89
C GLU A 283 -17.38 2.45 -10.02
N HIS A 284 -17.59 1.79 -8.89
CA HIS A 284 -18.14 0.44 -8.84
C HIS A 284 -19.67 0.50 -8.73
N SER A 285 -20.34 -0.01 -9.76
CA SER A 285 -21.80 -0.12 -9.81
C SER A 285 -22.30 -1.55 -9.55
N SER A 286 -21.39 -2.53 -9.45
CA SER A 286 -21.70 -3.90 -9.04
C SER A 286 -21.97 -3.98 -7.53
N PRO A 287 -22.89 -4.85 -7.06
CA PRO A 287 -23.09 -5.13 -5.64
C PRO A 287 -21.79 -5.57 -4.93
N ILE A 288 -20.92 -6.29 -5.67
CA ILE A 288 -19.57 -6.65 -5.24
C ILE A 288 -18.61 -6.22 -6.35
N GLY A 289 -17.95 -5.09 -6.13
CA GLY A 289 -16.98 -4.49 -7.03
C GLY A 289 -15.57 -5.06 -6.86
N ASN A 290 -14.76 -4.86 -7.89
CA ASN A 290 -13.33 -5.11 -7.88
C ASN A 290 -12.65 -4.10 -8.81
N TYR A 291 -11.33 -3.97 -8.71
CA TYR A 291 -10.54 -3.22 -9.69
C TYR A 291 -9.16 -3.81 -9.89
N GLU A 292 -8.57 -3.48 -11.03
CA GLU A 292 -7.16 -3.57 -11.30
C GLU A 292 -6.73 -2.29 -12.03
N TYR A 293 -5.60 -1.74 -11.63
CA TYR A 293 -4.82 -0.81 -12.45
C TYR A 293 -3.35 -0.91 -12.07
N ALA A 294 -2.48 -0.48 -12.96
CA ALA A 294 -1.07 -0.32 -12.67
C ALA A 294 -0.62 1.11 -12.90
N VAL A 295 0.44 1.51 -12.20
CA VAL A 295 1.09 2.81 -12.33
C VAL A 295 2.55 2.58 -12.64
N PHE A 296 3.05 3.25 -13.67
CA PHE A 296 4.47 3.40 -13.94
C PHE A 296 4.86 4.82 -13.52
N VAL A 297 5.68 4.91 -12.48
CA VAL A 297 6.08 6.18 -11.88
C VAL A 297 7.11 6.86 -12.78
N GLN A 298 6.80 8.08 -13.23
CA GLN A 298 7.72 8.89 -14.02
C GLN A 298 8.66 9.68 -13.10
N THR A 299 9.94 9.69 -13.43
CA THR A 299 10.97 10.42 -12.66
C THR A 299 12.16 10.74 -13.57
N PRO A 300 12.94 11.80 -13.28
CA PRO A 300 14.25 11.99 -13.90
C PRO A 300 15.24 10.83 -13.66
N SER A 301 15.09 10.10 -12.55
CA SER A 301 15.98 9.01 -12.14
C SER A 301 15.87 7.74 -12.98
N TYR A 302 14.75 7.56 -13.69
CA TYR A 302 14.51 6.44 -14.60
C TYR A 302 14.08 7.00 -15.96
N LEU A 303 14.97 6.86 -16.95
CA LEU A 303 14.78 7.46 -18.29
C LEU A 303 13.74 6.73 -19.14
N GLN A 304 13.40 5.49 -18.77
CA GLN A 304 12.44 4.69 -19.52
C GLN A 304 11.01 5.14 -19.26
N THR A 305 10.19 5.07 -20.31
CA THR A 305 8.75 5.32 -20.25
C THR A 305 7.98 4.01 -20.16
N ALA A 306 6.73 4.07 -19.69
CA ALA A 306 5.87 2.89 -19.62
C ALA A 306 5.60 2.27 -21.01
N ASP A 307 5.95 0.99 -21.20
CA ASP A 307 5.48 0.18 -22.32
C ASP A 307 4.40 -0.81 -21.87
N TRP A 308 3.16 -0.32 -21.83
CA TRP A 308 2.01 -1.15 -21.47
C TRP A 308 1.66 -2.20 -22.52
N ASN A 309 2.14 -2.07 -23.76
CA ASN A 309 1.86 -3.09 -24.77
C ASN A 309 2.53 -4.43 -24.42
N ARG A 310 3.61 -4.41 -23.62
CA ARG A 310 4.26 -5.62 -23.11
C ARG A 310 3.31 -6.57 -22.39
N LEU A 311 2.29 -6.04 -21.70
CA LEU A 311 1.30 -6.86 -21.00
C LEU A 311 0.41 -7.69 -21.95
N ILE A 312 0.35 -7.33 -23.22
CA ILE A 312 -0.60 -7.89 -24.20
C ILE A 312 0.13 -8.59 -25.35
N ASN A 313 1.19 -7.96 -25.85
CA ASN A 313 1.91 -8.43 -27.04
C ASN A 313 2.96 -9.49 -26.71
N HIS A 314 3.36 -9.62 -25.44
CA HIS A 314 4.36 -10.60 -25.02
C HIS A 314 3.69 -11.75 -24.25
N PRO A 315 3.77 -12.98 -24.77
CA PRO A 315 3.24 -14.16 -24.06
C PRO A 315 4.10 -14.54 -22.84
N THR A 316 5.39 -14.19 -22.86
CA THR A 316 6.38 -14.33 -21.77
C THR A 316 6.92 -12.94 -21.38
N ASP A 317 7.63 -12.84 -20.25
CA ASP A 317 8.33 -11.61 -19.85
C ASP A 317 7.39 -10.39 -19.73
N LYS A 318 6.19 -10.63 -19.19
CA LYS A 318 5.22 -9.56 -18.95
C LYS A 318 5.71 -8.66 -17.84
N LEU A 319 5.34 -7.39 -17.94
CA LEU A 319 5.62 -6.45 -16.86
C LEU A 319 5.01 -6.90 -15.54
N TYR A 320 3.77 -7.41 -15.58
CA TYR A 320 3.17 -8.16 -14.49
C TYR A 320 2.02 -9.05 -15.01
N GLN A 321 1.60 -10.00 -14.18
CA GLN A 321 0.37 -10.77 -14.36
C GLN A 321 -0.36 -10.92 -13.03
N VAL A 322 -1.69 -10.72 -13.04
CA VAL A 322 -2.55 -11.05 -11.89
C VAL A 322 -2.92 -12.53 -11.97
N LEU A 323 -2.49 -13.31 -10.98
CA LEU A 323 -2.81 -14.75 -10.87
C LEU A 323 -4.07 -15.00 -10.04
N GLN A 324 -4.37 -14.12 -9.10
CA GLN A 324 -5.58 -14.18 -8.27
C GLN A 324 -5.98 -12.78 -7.80
N LYS A 325 -7.27 -12.51 -7.78
CA LYS A 325 -7.87 -11.28 -7.23
C LYS A 325 -9.28 -11.58 -6.73
N ASP A 326 -9.37 -12.10 -5.51
CA ASP A 326 -10.64 -12.44 -4.87
C ASP A 326 -10.58 -12.19 -3.35
N ASP A 327 -11.51 -12.78 -2.61
CA ASP A 327 -11.68 -12.59 -1.18
C ASP A 327 -10.63 -13.32 -0.34
N GLU A 328 -9.98 -14.34 -0.90
CA GLU A 328 -9.01 -15.18 -0.21
C GLU A 328 -7.61 -14.62 -0.32
N ALA A 329 -7.22 -14.22 -1.54
CA ALA A 329 -5.90 -13.68 -1.82
C ALA A 329 -5.85 -12.77 -3.05
N HIS A 330 -4.88 -11.87 -3.03
CA HIS A 330 -4.38 -11.20 -4.23
C HIS A 330 -2.98 -11.70 -4.53
N VAL A 331 -2.74 -12.17 -5.76
CA VAL A 331 -1.46 -12.72 -6.20
C VAL A 331 -1.04 -12.09 -7.51
N VAL A 332 0.17 -11.52 -7.53
CA VAL A 332 0.77 -10.87 -8.70
C VAL A 332 2.14 -11.48 -8.96
N GLN A 333 2.45 -11.70 -10.24
CA GLN A 333 3.73 -12.13 -10.76
C GLN A 333 4.36 -11.00 -11.55
N PHE A 334 5.65 -10.76 -11.39
CA PHE A 334 6.48 -9.86 -12.21
C PHE A 334 7.49 -10.72 -12.98
N GLU A 335 7.65 -10.49 -14.29
CA GLU A 335 8.55 -11.28 -15.14
C GLU A 335 9.54 -10.40 -15.92
N PHE A 336 9.49 -9.08 -15.70
CA PHE A 336 10.32 -8.12 -16.41
C PHE A 336 10.80 -7.01 -15.48
N ALA A 337 12.08 -6.66 -15.58
CA ALA A 337 12.72 -5.56 -14.88
C ALA A 337 12.81 -4.33 -15.79
N PRO A 338 11.98 -3.29 -15.60
CA PRO A 338 12.09 -2.06 -16.39
C PRO A 338 13.50 -1.49 -16.34
N GLU A 339 14.08 -1.27 -15.18
CA GLU A 339 15.38 -0.60 -15.03
C GLU A 339 16.51 -1.22 -15.87
N ARG A 340 16.49 -2.55 -16.07
CA ARG A 340 17.47 -3.28 -16.88
C ARG A 340 16.99 -3.61 -18.29
N ASP A 341 15.74 -3.32 -18.60
CA ASP A 341 15.05 -3.72 -19.85
C ASP A 341 15.23 -5.22 -20.15
N SER A 342 15.09 -6.06 -19.12
CA SER A 342 15.36 -7.50 -19.21
C SER A 342 14.30 -8.35 -18.53
N ALA A 343 14.10 -9.57 -19.04
CA ALA A 343 13.39 -10.61 -18.31
C ALA A 343 14.08 -10.91 -16.96
N ILE A 344 13.33 -11.45 -16.00
CA ILE A 344 13.82 -11.89 -14.70
C ILE A 344 13.29 -13.28 -14.36
N ASP A 345 13.94 -13.93 -13.40
CA ASP A 345 13.28 -14.99 -12.64
C ASP A 345 12.00 -14.42 -12.01
N PRO A 346 10.83 -15.07 -12.17
CA PRO A 346 9.58 -14.46 -11.75
C PRO A 346 9.53 -14.15 -10.25
N LEU A 347 9.22 -12.88 -9.94
CA LEU A 347 8.99 -12.43 -8.58
C LEU A 347 7.48 -12.44 -8.31
N PHE A 348 7.07 -13.13 -7.25
CA PHE A 348 5.68 -13.25 -6.87
C PHE A 348 5.39 -12.48 -5.58
N GLY A 349 4.31 -11.70 -5.58
CA GLY A 349 3.73 -11.11 -4.39
C GLY A 349 2.40 -11.79 -4.03
N TYR A 350 2.20 -12.05 -2.74
CA TYR A 350 0.99 -12.63 -2.17
C TYR A 350 0.47 -11.75 -1.04
N VAL A 351 -0.78 -11.31 -1.17
CA VAL A 351 -1.56 -10.74 -0.07
C VAL A 351 -2.62 -11.75 0.30
N ILE A 352 -2.40 -12.47 1.40
CA ILE A 352 -3.28 -13.51 1.90
C ILE A 352 -4.22 -12.91 2.95
N PHE A 353 -5.53 -12.95 2.71
CA PHE A 353 -6.53 -12.38 3.63
C PHE A 353 -7.03 -13.38 4.67
N GLN A 354 -6.99 -14.68 4.35
CA GLN A 354 -7.41 -15.77 5.23
C GLN A 354 -6.59 -17.05 4.96
N SER A 355 -6.76 -18.09 5.78
CA SER A 355 -6.13 -19.39 5.50
C SER A 355 -6.58 -19.92 4.14
N THR A 356 -5.63 -20.37 3.32
CA THR A 356 -5.89 -20.94 2.00
C THR A 356 -5.58 -22.43 1.99
N THR A 357 -6.35 -23.21 1.24
CA THR A 357 -6.09 -24.64 1.02
C THR A 357 -5.39 -24.88 -0.32
N THR A 358 -5.64 -24.00 -1.29
CA THR A 358 -5.02 -23.98 -2.61
C THR A 358 -4.86 -22.53 -3.08
N LEU A 359 -3.68 -22.18 -3.56
CA LEU A 359 -3.37 -20.95 -4.30
C LEU A 359 -3.16 -21.26 -5.80
N PRO A 360 -3.08 -20.26 -6.69
CA PRO A 360 -2.97 -20.46 -8.14
C PRO A 360 -1.77 -21.33 -8.51
N SER A 361 -1.95 -22.23 -9.48
CA SER A 361 -0.91 -23.18 -9.92
C SER A 361 0.31 -22.51 -10.55
N GLY A 362 0.15 -21.32 -11.13
CA GLY A 362 1.24 -20.54 -11.71
C GLY A 362 2.19 -19.88 -10.70
N GLY A 363 1.88 -19.90 -9.40
CA GLY A 363 2.74 -19.34 -8.34
C GLY A 363 3.51 -20.39 -7.55
N LEU A 364 4.58 -19.98 -6.85
CA LEU A 364 5.46 -20.84 -6.05
C LEU A 364 4.84 -21.39 -4.75
N ILE A 365 3.75 -20.81 -4.26
CA ILE A 365 3.11 -21.21 -3.00
C ILE A 365 1.84 -22.00 -3.28
N GLN A 366 1.69 -23.15 -2.64
CA GLN A 366 0.49 -23.99 -2.74
C GLN A 366 -0.59 -23.55 -1.75
N LYS A 367 -0.23 -23.27 -0.49
CA LYS A 367 -1.20 -22.91 0.56
C LYS A 367 -0.54 -22.26 1.77
N VAL A 368 -1.33 -21.50 2.53
CA VAL A 368 -0.89 -20.82 3.75
C VAL A 368 -1.95 -20.95 4.84
N ASN A 369 -1.56 -21.25 6.08
CA ASN A 369 -2.52 -21.52 7.16
C ASN A 369 -3.10 -20.27 7.84
N LYS A 370 -2.59 -19.07 7.55
CA LYS A 370 -3.00 -17.80 8.16
C LYS A 370 -2.87 -16.69 7.13
N ARG A 371 -3.61 -15.59 7.35
CA ARG A 371 -3.39 -14.33 6.65
C ARG A 371 -1.94 -13.87 6.82
N CYS A 372 -1.34 -13.32 5.79
CA CYS A 372 0.04 -12.82 5.81
C CYS A 372 0.32 -12.03 4.53
N ARG A 373 1.53 -11.49 4.43
CA ARG A 373 2.08 -10.91 3.19
C ARG A 373 3.34 -11.68 2.86
N ILE A 374 3.49 -12.09 1.61
CA ILE A 374 4.67 -12.84 1.16
C ILE A 374 5.16 -12.23 -0.14
N MET A 375 6.48 -12.11 -0.27
CA MET A 375 7.13 -12.02 -1.58
C MET A 375 8.11 -13.18 -1.70
N VAL A 376 8.16 -13.79 -2.89
CA VAL A 376 8.99 -14.96 -3.14
C VAL A 376 9.46 -15.00 -4.59
N GLU A 377 10.70 -15.39 -4.77
CA GLU A 377 11.37 -15.61 -6.05
C GLU A 377 12.13 -16.93 -5.96
N GLU A 378 12.21 -17.65 -7.07
CA GLU A 378 12.98 -18.88 -7.17
C GLU A 378 13.81 -18.84 -8.44
N ASN A 379 15.14 -18.96 -8.29
CA ASN A 379 16.06 -19.10 -9.39
C ASN A 379 16.50 -20.57 -9.54
N ALA A 380 17.53 -20.82 -10.37
CA ALA A 380 18.03 -22.17 -10.63
C ALA A 380 18.46 -22.92 -9.35
N ASN A 381 19.03 -22.21 -8.36
CA ASN A 381 19.70 -22.81 -7.21
C ASN A 381 18.99 -22.49 -5.88
N GLU A 382 18.26 -21.38 -5.82
CA GLU A 382 17.88 -20.74 -4.57
C GLU A 382 16.45 -20.21 -4.61
N LEU A 383 15.79 -20.24 -3.45
CA LEU A 383 14.50 -19.62 -3.20
C LEU A 383 14.66 -18.53 -2.13
N TYR A 384 14.21 -17.33 -2.46
CA TYR A 384 14.18 -16.18 -1.57
C TYR A 384 12.74 -15.92 -1.16
N LEU A 385 12.47 -15.81 0.13
CA LEU A 385 11.11 -15.59 0.64
C LEU A 385 11.12 -14.62 1.81
N SER A 386 10.36 -13.53 1.69
CA SER A 386 10.08 -12.60 2.78
C SER A 386 8.61 -12.70 3.18
N ILE A 387 8.34 -12.82 4.48
CA ILE A 387 7.00 -12.93 5.05
C ILE A 387 6.78 -11.90 6.15
N SER A 388 5.57 -11.38 6.25
CA SER A 388 5.11 -10.66 7.43
C SER A 388 3.70 -11.09 7.84
N TYR A 389 3.41 -10.96 9.14
CA TYR A 389 2.07 -11.07 9.71
C TYR A 389 1.67 -9.68 10.24
N PRO A 390 1.04 -8.79 9.44
CA PRO A 390 0.91 -7.37 9.81
C PRO A 390 0.03 -7.06 11.03
N ASP A 391 -0.71 -8.05 11.54
CA ASP A 391 -1.45 -7.87 12.79
C ASP A 391 -0.45 -7.88 13.94
N LEU A 392 -0.36 -6.75 14.64
CA LEU A 392 0.55 -6.55 15.77
C LEU A 392 0.28 -7.49 16.94
N ASN A 393 -0.86 -8.18 16.96
CA ASN A 393 -1.14 -9.29 17.87
C ASN A 393 -0.79 -9.00 19.35
N PHE A 394 -1.10 -7.79 19.82
CA PHE A 394 -0.83 -7.42 21.20
C PHE A 394 -1.65 -8.26 22.20
N PRO A 395 -1.05 -8.68 23.32
CA PRO A 395 -1.67 -9.54 24.33
C PRO A 395 -2.85 -8.85 25.00
N ALA A 396 -3.79 -9.66 25.48
CA ALA A 396 -4.86 -9.22 26.36
C ALA A 396 -4.31 -8.97 27.78
N ASP A 397 -4.77 -7.90 28.45
CA ASP A 397 -4.62 -7.75 29.91
C ASP A 397 -5.66 -8.65 30.59
N GLY A 398 -5.21 -9.78 31.16
CA GLY A 398 -6.07 -10.77 31.82
C GLY A 398 -7.07 -11.46 30.87
N SER A 399 -8.37 -11.39 31.19
CA SER A 399 -9.45 -12.00 30.39
C SER A 399 -10.01 -11.10 29.29
N LYS A 400 -9.53 -9.85 29.15
CA LYS A 400 -10.10 -8.86 28.22
C LYS A 400 -9.32 -8.83 26.91
N VAL A 401 -9.87 -9.45 25.87
CA VAL A 401 -9.36 -9.34 24.49
C VAL A 401 -9.34 -7.87 24.05
N LEU A 402 -8.15 -7.35 23.72
CA LEU A 402 -8.00 -5.99 23.18
C LEU A 402 -8.70 -5.89 21.82
N LYS A 403 -9.70 -5.01 21.72
CA LYS A 403 -10.39 -4.73 20.45
C LYS A 403 -9.69 -3.61 19.71
N THR A 404 -9.27 -2.56 20.41
CA THR A 404 -8.55 -1.41 19.83
C THR A 404 -7.53 -0.81 20.78
N SER A 405 -6.70 0.13 20.31
CA SER A 405 -5.78 0.88 21.20
C SER A 405 -6.49 1.69 22.29
N ASN A 406 -7.80 1.95 22.16
CA ASN A 406 -8.60 2.59 23.23
C ASN A 406 -8.87 1.65 24.42
N ASP A 407 -8.64 0.34 24.28
CA ASP A 407 -8.80 -0.62 25.37
C ASP A 407 -7.60 -0.68 26.32
N VAL A 408 -6.46 -0.10 25.91
CA VAL A 408 -5.18 -0.15 26.63
C VAL A 408 -5.12 0.99 27.65
N LYS A 409 -4.74 0.72 28.91
CA LYS A 409 -4.58 1.78 29.91
C LYS A 409 -3.34 2.62 29.56
N LYS A 410 -3.34 3.90 29.94
CA LYS A 410 -2.28 4.87 29.59
C LYS A 410 -0.84 4.42 29.92
N ARG A 411 -0.65 3.52 30.89
CA ARG A 411 0.66 2.98 31.32
C ARG A 411 1.18 1.84 30.44
N GLU A 412 0.30 1.12 29.74
CA GLU A 412 0.62 -0.10 28.96
C GLU A 412 0.96 0.19 27.48
N LEU A 413 0.65 1.39 26.97
CA LEU A 413 0.86 1.76 25.56
C LEU A 413 2.33 1.75 25.10
N PHE A 414 3.29 1.89 26.02
CA PHE A 414 4.71 2.08 25.68
C PHE A 414 5.56 0.80 25.79
N GLU A 415 5.10 -0.22 26.52
CA GLU A 415 5.89 -1.40 26.87
C GLU A 415 5.30 -2.71 26.30
N MET A 416 4.14 -2.65 25.66
CA MET A 416 3.43 -3.84 25.19
C MET A 416 4.11 -4.46 23.97
N GLU A 417 4.51 -5.73 24.11
CA GLU A 417 5.05 -6.53 23.01
C GLU A 417 3.96 -7.37 22.33
N SER A 418 4.10 -7.62 21.01
CA SER A 418 3.27 -8.58 20.28
C SER A 418 3.47 -10.00 20.80
N ASP A 419 2.37 -10.73 20.96
CA ASP A 419 2.41 -12.19 21.10
C ASP A 419 2.92 -12.83 19.80
N GLU A 420 3.66 -13.93 19.93
CA GLU A 420 4.22 -14.67 18.81
C GLU A 420 3.15 -15.43 18.01
N ILE A 421 3.31 -15.44 16.69
CA ILE A 421 2.43 -16.13 15.75
C ILE A 421 3.22 -17.11 14.89
N GLN A 422 2.71 -18.34 14.83
CA GLN A 422 3.20 -19.34 13.89
C GLN A 422 2.45 -19.27 12.55
N VAL A 423 3.19 -19.10 11.45
CA VAL A 423 2.68 -19.18 10.07
C VAL A 423 3.35 -20.33 9.32
N LYS A 424 2.55 -21.12 8.59
CA LYS A 424 2.97 -22.26 7.79
C LYS A 424 2.69 -21.98 6.33
N VAL A 425 3.73 -22.05 5.50
CA VAL A 425 3.69 -21.86 4.05
C VAL A 425 4.06 -23.18 3.39
N THR A 426 3.21 -23.70 2.52
CA THR A 426 3.52 -24.90 1.72
C THR A 426 3.97 -24.46 0.34
N LEU A 427 5.20 -24.78 -0.02
CA LEU A 427 5.76 -24.52 -1.35
C LEU A 427 5.26 -25.55 -2.36
N ARG A 428 5.31 -25.20 -3.65
CA ARG A 428 5.12 -26.17 -4.72
C ARG A 428 6.36 -27.01 -4.97
N ASN A 429 7.51 -26.36 -4.95
CA ASN A 429 8.80 -26.98 -5.27
C ASN A 429 9.49 -27.49 -4.01
N HIS A 430 10.37 -28.47 -4.21
CA HIS A 430 11.23 -28.98 -3.15
C HIS A 430 12.41 -28.02 -2.91
N VAL A 431 12.82 -27.94 -1.65
CA VAL A 431 13.96 -27.18 -1.17
C VAL A 431 14.68 -27.98 -0.08
N ASN A 432 15.97 -27.71 0.07
CA ASN A 432 16.78 -28.24 1.15
C ASN A 432 16.22 -27.83 2.52
N LYS A 433 16.32 -28.74 3.48
CA LYS A 433 15.79 -28.52 4.84
C LYS A 433 16.63 -27.55 5.66
N LEU A 434 17.92 -27.42 5.32
CA LEU A 434 18.86 -26.56 6.00
C LEU A 434 18.83 -25.17 5.37
N LEU A 435 18.72 -24.16 6.23
CA LEU A 435 18.89 -22.77 5.84
C LEU A 435 20.39 -22.50 5.65
N PRO A 436 20.87 -22.11 4.45
CA PRO A 436 22.27 -21.78 4.22
C PRO A 436 22.74 -20.57 5.03
N VAL A 437 21.82 -19.69 5.43
CA VAL A 437 22.07 -18.49 6.24
C VAL A 437 20.94 -18.31 7.26
N LEU A 438 21.24 -17.63 8.38
CA LEU A 438 20.22 -17.29 9.37
C LEU A 438 19.13 -16.40 8.76
N PRO A 439 17.85 -16.57 9.14
CA PRO A 439 16.80 -15.68 8.68
C PRO A 439 17.09 -14.24 9.12
N LYS A 440 16.80 -13.30 8.23
CA LYS A 440 16.97 -11.86 8.47
C LYS A 440 15.66 -11.23 8.90
N VAL A 441 15.72 -10.21 9.75
CA VAL A 441 14.56 -9.40 10.12
C VAL A 441 14.80 -7.96 9.71
N HIS A 442 13.91 -7.41 8.89
CA HIS A 442 14.05 -6.02 8.47
C HIS A 442 13.81 -5.07 9.64
N GLY A 443 14.68 -4.06 9.76
CA GLY A 443 14.70 -3.13 10.89
C GLY A 443 15.57 -3.58 12.07
N SER A 444 16.17 -4.78 11.99
CA SER A 444 17.12 -5.32 12.97
C SER A 444 16.71 -5.09 14.43
N PRO A 445 15.48 -5.48 14.82
CA PRO A 445 14.99 -5.30 16.18
C PRO A 445 15.92 -5.99 17.19
N VAL A 446 16.27 -5.26 18.24
CA VAL A 446 17.16 -5.76 19.30
C VAL A 446 16.53 -6.98 19.97
N GLY A 447 17.31 -8.06 20.09
CA GLY A 447 16.92 -9.27 20.83
C GLY A 447 15.91 -10.19 20.14
N TYR A 448 15.41 -9.85 18.95
CA TYR A 448 14.48 -10.72 18.23
C TYR A 448 15.20 -11.61 17.21
N VAL A 449 15.12 -12.93 17.42
CA VAL A 449 15.63 -13.94 16.49
C VAL A 449 14.47 -14.77 15.93
N PRO A 450 14.21 -14.71 14.62
CA PRO A 450 13.17 -15.50 13.99
C PRO A 450 13.57 -16.98 13.93
N THR A 451 12.63 -17.85 14.29
CA THR A 451 12.78 -19.31 14.23
C THR A 451 12.03 -19.83 13.01
N VAL A 452 12.77 -20.37 12.05
CA VAL A 452 12.22 -20.92 10.82
C VAL A 452 12.69 -22.36 10.64
N ARG A 453 11.77 -23.25 10.26
CA ARG A 453 12.09 -24.66 9.98
C ARG A 453 11.40 -25.15 8.72
N VAL A 454 12.05 -26.07 8.02
CA VAL A 454 11.55 -26.66 6.77
C VAL A 454 11.22 -28.13 7.02
N GLU A 455 9.94 -28.47 6.90
CA GLU A 455 9.44 -29.84 7.07
C GLU A 455 9.13 -30.47 5.70
N SER A 456 9.39 -31.77 5.56
CA SER A 456 8.83 -32.57 4.46
C SER A 456 7.34 -32.75 4.68
N SER A 457 6.55 -32.79 3.61
CA SER A 457 5.14 -33.17 3.71
C SER A 457 5.05 -34.67 4.03
N ALA A 458 4.84 -35.02 5.30
CA ALA A 458 4.86 -36.40 5.82
C ALA A 458 3.80 -37.36 5.22
N SER A 459 2.95 -36.90 4.29
CA SER A 459 1.77 -37.64 3.82
C SER A 459 1.38 -37.34 2.37
N SER A 460 2.33 -37.09 1.46
CA SER A 460 1.97 -36.76 0.07
C SER A 460 2.83 -37.50 -0.95
N PRO A 461 2.28 -37.81 -2.15
CA PRO A 461 3.04 -38.40 -3.25
C PRO A 461 4.28 -37.55 -3.57
N PRO A 462 5.30 -38.10 -4.27
CA PRO A 462 6.63 -37.49 -4.48
C PRO A 462 6.65 -36.05 -5.03
N ASN A 463 5.50 -35.52 -5.47
CA ASN A 463 5.36 -34.24 -6.18
C ASN A 463 4.83 -33.08 -5.32
N LYS A 464 4.87 -33.13 -3.98
CA LYS A 464 4.50 -31.96 -3.14
C LYS A 464 5.71 -31.37 -2.43
N GLY A 465 5.94 -30.07 -2.65
CA GLY A 465 7.01 -29.30 -2.04
C GLY A 465 6.97 -29.19 -0.52
N ASN A 466 8.02 -28.60 0.05
CA ASN A 466 8.22 -28.52 1.49
C ASN A 466 7.24 -27.56 2.18
N LYS A 467 7.08 -27.75 3.49
CA LYS A 467 6.37 -26.82 4.38
C LYS A 467 7.37 -26.00 5.18
N ILE A 468 7.37 -24.69 4.97
CA ILE A 468 8.14 -23.73 5.75
C ILE A 468 7.29 -23.28 6.93
N ILE A 469 7.86 -23.33 8.13
CA ILE A 469 7.20 -22.91 9.36
C ILE A 469 8.00 -21.77 9.97
N PHE A 470 7.39 -20.59 9.97
CA PHE A 470 7.84 -19.43 10.74
C PHE A 470 7.19 -19.54 12.12
N ALA A 471 7.97 -19.89 13.14
CA ALA A 471 7.43 -20.32 14.44
C ALA A 471 7.02 -19.15 15.35
N ASN A 472 7.71 -18.02 15.26
CA ASN A 472 7.60 -16.90 16.20
C ASN A 472 7.57 -15.53 15.50
N LEU A 473 6.73 -15.34 14.47
CA LEU A 473 6.54 -14.01 13.88
C LEU A 473 5.88 -13.09 14.92
N LYS A 474 6.41 -11.89 15.11
CA LYS A 474 5.82 -10.88 16.00
C LYS A 474 5.98 -9.46 15.46
N ASN A 475 5.22 -8.51 16.02
CA ASN A 475 5.31 -7.07 15.72
C ASN A 475 5.07 -6.69 14.24
N GLY A 476 4.54 -7.62 13.44
CA GLY A 476 4.45 -7.47 11.99
C GLY A 476 5.79 -7.25 11.30
N PHE A 477 6.92 -7.66 11.88
CA PHE A 477 8.19 -7.55 11.18
C PHE A 477 8.20 -8.39 9.91
N SER A 478 8.98 -7.94 8.93
CA SER A 478 9.28 -8.73 7.74
C SER A 478 10.45 -9.65 8.08
N VAL A 479 10.25 -10.95 7.90
CA VAL A 479 11.26 -11.99 8.09
C VAL A 479 11.61 -12.58 6.74
N GLU A 480 12.89 -12.58 6.40
CA GLU A 480 13.41 -13.05 5.13
C GLU A 480 14.25 -14.30 5.34
N ILE A 481 14.08 -15.26 4.43
CA ILE A 481 14.88 -16.48 4.35
C ILE A 481 15.38 -16.69 2.94
N LYS A 482 16.49 -17.42 2.88
CA LYS A 482 17.07 -17.98 1.66
C LYS A 482 17.15 -19.50 1.84
N LEU A 483 16.76 -20.26 0.84
CA LEU A 483 16.78 -21.73 0.83
C LEU A 483 17.48 -22.22 -0.43
N ASN A 484 18.27 -23.28 -0.32
CA ASN A 484 18.83 -23.97 -1.47
C ASN A 484 17.81 -24.96 -2.02
N LYS A 485 17.83 -25.21 -3.33
CA LYS A 485 16.99 -26.22 -3.97
C LYS A 485 17.52 -27.64 -3.80
#